data_AF-A0A016S695-F1
#
_entry.id   AF-A0A016S695-F1
#
_cell.length_a   1.000
_cell.length_b   1.000
_cell.length_c   1.000
_cell.angle_alpha   90.00
_cell.angle_beta   90.00
_cell.angle_gamma   90.00
#
_symmetry.space_group_name_H-M   'P 1'
#
loop_
_entity.id
_entity.type
_entity.pdbx_description
1 polymer ?
#
loop_
_entity_poly.entity_id
_entity_poly.type
_entity_poly.pdbx_seq_one_letter_code
_entity_poly.pdbx_strand_id
1 'polypeptide(L)'
;MMIKTVYAMIQPVLSKQTREKVTFLGNDWKDVLLKELGAHNIYSHWGGTKPSELPTGDIRMGGKVPEKLQYKAEDNVQDNKKGFEKVNVSARSKTEVSSFPGNQY
;
A
#
# COMPACT_ATOMS: atom_id res chain seq x y z
N MET A 1 -2.78 -6.03 21.67
CA MET A 1 -3.52 -7.18 21.11
C MET A 1 -3.66 -7.10 19.59
N MET A 2 -4.00 -5.94 19.00
CA MET A 2 -4.21 -5.77 17.56
C MET A 2 -2.98 -6.02 16.66
N ILE A 3 -1.80 -5.53 17.04
CA ILE A 3 -0.60 -5.60 16.18
C ILE A 3 -0.12 -7.04 15.90
N LYS A 4 -0.30 -7.97 16.86
CA LYS A 4 0.07 -9.38 16.70
C LYS A 4 -0.78 -10.06 15.63
N THR A 5 -2.08 -9.75 15.60
CA THR A 5 -3.01 -10.26 14.59
C THR A 5 -2.66 -9.73 13.20
N VAL A 6 -2.40 -8.43 13.07
CA VAL A 6 -1.99 -7.82 11.80
C VAL A 6 -0.67 -8.42 11.31
N TYR A 7 0.31 -8.60 12.20
CA TYR A 7 1.58 -9.23 11.83
C TYR A 7 1.38 -10.66 11.32
N ALA A 8 0.52 -11.46 11.97
CA ALA A 8 0.20 -12.81 11.52
C ALA A 8 -0.42 -12.85 10.12
N MET A 9 -1.21 -11.84 9.73
CA MET A 9 -1.79 -11.74 8.39
C MET A 9 -0.74 -11.48 7.30
N ILE A 10 0.31 -10.69 7.59
CA ILE A 10 1.38 -10.40 6.63
C ILE A 10 2.54 -11.40 6.69
N GLN A 11 2.65 -12.16 7.76
CA GLN A 11 3.76 -13.10 7.97
C GLN A 11 4.00 -14.06 6.78
N PRO A 12 2.97 -14.62 6.10
CA PRO A 12 3.18 -15.54 4.97
C PRO A 12 3.99 -14.97 3.81
N VAL A 13 3.97 -13.64 3.61
CA VAL A 13 4.73 -12.98 2.53
C VAL A 13 6.10 -12.47 2.96
N LEU A 14 6.48 -12.65 4.24
CA LEU A 14 7.80 -12.27 4.76
C LEU A 14 8.77 -13.46 4.72
N SER A 15 10.01 -13.22 4.28
CA SER A 15 11.09 -14.21 4.36
C SER A 15 11.45 -14.52 5.82
N LYS A 16 12.08 -15.67 6.07
CA LYS A 16 12.58 -16.02 7.41
C LYS A 16 13.53 -14.94 7.96
N GLN A 17 14.47 -14.48 7.14
CA GLN A 17 15.43 -13.44 7.53
C GLN A 17 14.73 -12.11 7.90
N THR A 18 13.67 -11.73 7.17
CA THR A 18 12.92 -10.52 7.50
C THR A 18 12.20 -10.67 8.84
N ARG A 19 11.58 -11.83 9.09
CA ARG A 19 10.87 -12.09 10.36
C ARG A 19 11.80 -12.01 11.57
N GLU A 20 13.03 -12.49 11.44
CA GLU A 20 14.05 -12.43 12.50
C GLU A 20 14.54 -11.01 12.83
N LYS A 21 14.35 -10.05 11.91
CA LYS A 21 14.74 -8.64 12.08
C LYS A 21 13.61 -7.74 12.60
N VAL A 22 12.40 -8.28 12.77
CA VAL A 22 11.26 -7.50 13.28
C VAL A 22 11.27 -7.50 14.81
N THR A 23 11.35 -6.31 15.40
CA THR A 23 11.28 -6.12 16.85
C THR A 23 10.06 -5.29 17.21
N PHE A 24 9.27 -5.74 18.18
CA PHE A 24 8.16 -4.99 18.75
C PHE A 24 8.63 -4.24 20.00
N LEU A 25 8.62 -2.92 19.93
CA LEU A 25 9.05 -2.05 21.03
C LEU A 25 7.89 -1.73 21.99
N GLY A 26 8.24 -1.45 23.24
CA GLY A 26 7.31 -1.08 24.30
C GLY A 26 7.11 0.43 24.43
N ASN A 27 6.78 0.89 25.64
CA ASN A 27 6.58 2.32 25.93
C ASN A 27 7.87 3.14 25.80
N ASP A 28 9.02 2.48 25.91
CA ASP A 28 10.39 3.01 25.79
C ASP A 28 10.88 3.07 24.33
N TRP A 29 10.00 2.92 23.34
CA TRP A 29 10.38 2.84 21.93
C TRP A 29 11.21 4.03 21.45
N LYS A 30 10.97 5.25 21.97
CA LYS A 30 11.78 6.44 21.63
C LYS A 30 13.23 6.29 22.11
N ASP A 31 13.41 5.85 23.34
CA ASP A 31 14.74 5.67 23.93
C ASP A 31 15.54 4.61 23.18
N VAL A 32 14.88 3.52 22.80
CA VAL A 32 15.49 2.47 21.96
C VAL A 32 15.91 3.02 20.60
N LEU A 33 15.06 3.78 19.91
CA LEU A 33 15.41 4.39 18.62
C LEU A 33 16.60 5.35 18.75
N LEU A 34 16.60 6.20 19.79
CA LEU A 34 17.68 7.14 20.05
C LEU A 34 19.01 6.44 20.31
N LYS A 35 19.00 5.34 21.04
CA LYS A 35 20.18 4.53 21.33
C LYS A 35 20.76 3.87 20.06
N GLU A 36 19.90 3.34 19.19
CA GLU A 36 20.32 2.61 18.00
C GLU A 36 20.77 3.52 16.85
N LEU A 37 20.07 4.63 16.63
CA LEU A 37 20.26 5.49 15.45
C LEU A 37 20.97 6.81 15.76
N GLY A 38 21.02 7.20 17.03
CA GLY A 38 21.51 8.50 17.48
C GLY A 38 20.49 9.63 17.29
N ALA A 39 20.37 10.51 18.29
CA ALA A 39 19.38 11.58 18.32
C ALA A 39 19.43 12.53 17.11
N HIS A 40 20.62 12.85 16.62
CA HIS A 40 20.84 13.76 15.50
C HIS A 40 20.33 13.23 14.15
N ASN A 41 20.02 11.93 14.06
CA ASN A 41 19.51 11.28 12.84
C ASN A 41 17.98 11.12 12.82
N ILE A 42 17.32 11.37 13.96
CA ILE A 42 15.88 11.18 14.12
C ILE A 42 15.18 12.54 14.24
N TYR A 43 14.08 12.77 13.52
CA TYR A 43 13.34 14.03 13.65
C TYR A 43 12.59 14.12 15.00
N SER A 44 12.26 15.35 15.39
CA SER A 44 11.67 15.65 16.70
C SER A 44 10.35 14.92 16.98
N HIS A 45 9.52 14.67 15.95
CA HIS A 45 8.28 13.91 16.12
C HIS A 45 8.52 12.50 16.71
N TRP A 46 9.65 11.87 16.36
CA TRP A 46 10.04 10.54 16.86
C TRP A 46 11.02 10.59 18.04
N GLY A 47 11.28 11.77 18.61
CA GLY A 47 12.07 11.96 19.84
C GLY A 47 13.52 12.41 19.63
N GLY A 48 13.97 12.61 18.40
CA GLY A 48 15.34 13.05 18.11
C GLY A 48 15.53 14.56 18.00
N THR A 49 16.70 14.95 17.50
CA THR A 49 17.16 16.34 17.38
C THR A 49 17.54 16.71 15.95
N LYS A 50 17.23 15.87 14.95
CA LYS A 50 17.51 16.16 13.54
C LYS A 50 16.81 17.46 13.13
N PRO A 51 17.55 18.48 12.67
CA PRO A 51 16.98 19.75 12.24
C PRO A 51 16.06 19.56 11.03
N SER A 52 14.90 20.23 11.06
CA SER A 52 13.92 20.22 9.99
C SER A 52 12.90 21.34 10.21
N GLU A 53 12.35 21.89 9.14
CA GLU A 53 11.23 22.86 9.21
C GLU A 53 9.97 22.24 9.82
N LEU A 54 9.70 20.97 9.50
CA LEU A 54 8.57 20.22 10.01
C LEU A 54 9.03 19.19 11.06
N PRO A 55 8.25 18.92 12.12
CA PRO A 55 8.59 17.91 13.13
C PRO A 55 8.79 16.50 12.55
N THR A 56 8.13 16.22 11.41
CA THR A 56 8.18 14.93 10.71
C THR A 56 9.22 14.91 9.58
N GLY A 57 9.87 16.04 9.30
CA GLY A 57 10.75 16.20 8.15
C GLY A 57 10.14 15.70 6.86
N ASP A 58 10.89 14.85 6.16
CA ASP A 58 10.54 14.36 4.83
C ASP A 58 9.54 13.19 4.85
N ILE A 59 9.17 12.70 6.05
CA ILE A 59 8.27 11.54 6.19
C ILE A 59 6.83 12.01 6.03
N ARG A 60 6.14 11.43 5.05
CA ARG A 60 4.73 11.70 4.77
C ARG A 60 3.85 10.96 5.79
N MET A 61 3.05 11.71 6.53
CA MET A 61 2.14 11.17 7.56
C MET A 61 0.81 10.63 6.99
N GLY A 62 0.65 10.63 5.67
CA GLY A 62 -0.62 10.30 5.01
C GLY A 62 -1.69 11.38 5.24
N GLY A 63 -2.95 10.96 5.23
CA GLY A 63 -4.11 11.86 5.39
C GLY A 63 -5.31 11.40 4.54
N LYS A 64 -6.45 12.08 4.68
CA LYS A 64 -7.61 11.81 3.83
C LYS A 64 -7.25 12.12 2.38
N VAL A 65 -7.39 11.13 1.49
CA VAL A 65 -7.19 11.33 0.05
C VAL A 65 -8.22 12.35 -0.45
N PRO A 66 -7.79 13.43 -1.13
CA PRO A 66 -8.69 14.43 -1.68
C PRO A 66 -9.76 13.80 -2.58
N GLU A 67 -11.01 14.25 -2.45
CA GLU A 67 -12.16 13.68 -3.17
C GLU A 67 -12.02 13.77 -4.69
N LYS A 68 -11.37 14.84 -5.18
CA LYS A 68 -11.04 14.99 -6.60
C LYS A 68 -10.10 13.92 -7.18
N LEU A 69 -9.35 13.22 -6.32
CA LEU A 69 -8.45 12.12 -6.72
C LEU A 69 -9.08 10.75 -6.51
N GLN A 70 -10.29 10.70 -5.93
CA GLN A 70 -10.98 9.44 -5.75
C GLN A 70 -11.42 8.90 -7.11
N TYR A 71 -11.43 7.59 -7.22
CA TYR A 71 -11.89 6.92 -8.42
C TYR A 71 -13.33 7.32 -8.75
N LYS A 72 -13.55 7.70 -10.01
CA LYS A 72 -14.88 7.93 -10.58
C LYS A 72 -15.03 7.04 -11.81
N ALA A 73 -16.09 6.24 -11.85
CA ALA A 73 -16.32 5.31 -12.95
C ALA A 73 -16.48 6.01 -14.30
N GLU A 74 -17.03 7.23 -14.29
CA GLU A 74 -17.17 8.10 -15.46
C GLU A 74 -15.83 8.53 -16.09
N ASP A 75 -14.76 8.62 -15.30
CA ASP A 75 -13.42 8.99 -15.78
C ASP A 75 -12.61 7.79 -16.32
N ASN A 76 -13.15 6.57 -16.16
CA ASN A 76 -12.47 5.33 -16.55
C ASN A 76 -13.19 4.67 -17.73
N VAL A 77 -12.75 5.02 -18.94
CA VAL A 77 -13.34 4.53 -20.21
C VAL A 77 -13.34 3.00 -20.31
N GLN A 78 -12.42 2.31 -19.63
CA GLN A 78 -12.38 0.84 -19.57
C GLN A 78 -13.50 0.22 -18.73
N ASP A 79 -14.08 0.97 -17.79
CA ASP A 79 -15.23 0.54 -16.99
C ASP A 79 -16.57 0.89 -17.66
N ASN A 80 -16.52 1.70 -18.72
CA ASN A 80 -17.66 1.91 -19.60
C ASN A 80 -17.90 0.64 -20.42
N LYS A 81 -18.80 -0.21 -19.96
CA LYS A 81 -19.23 -1.45 -20.65
C LYS A 81 -19.85 -1.23 -22.04
N LYS A 82 -19.96 0.03 -22.52
CA LYS A 82 -20.35 0.32 -23.91
C LYS A 82 -19.30 -0.29 -24.85
N GLY A 83 -19.70 -1.31 -25.60
CA GLY A 83 -18.82 -2.07 -26.49
C GLY A 83 -18.41 -3.45 -25.96
N PHE A 84 -18.84 -3.82 -24.75
CA PHE A 84 -18.60 -5.14 -24.18
C PHE A 84 -19.74 -6.08 -24.59
N GLU A 85 -19.41 -7.24 -25.13
CA GLU A 85 -20.38 -8.28 -25.44
C GLU A 85 -20.52 -9.24 -24.24
N LYS A 86 -21.76 -9.44 -23.77
CA LYS A 86 -22.03 -10.42 -22.71
C LYS A 86 -22.08 -11.81 -23.31
N VAL A 87 -21.08 -12.63 -22.99
CA VAL A 87 -21.06 -14.05 -23.37
C VAL A 87 -21.64 -14.91 -22.25
N ASN A 88 -22.69 -15.67 -22.54
CA ASN A 88 -23.23 -16.70 -21.62
C ASN A 88 -22.68 -18.07 -22.01
N VAL A 89 -21.96 -18.73 -21.10
CA VAL A 89 -21.39 -20.07 -21.31
C VAL A 89 -22.13 -21.06 -20.40
N SER A 90 -22.77 -22.08 -20.99
CA SER A 90 -23.51 -23.08 -20.24
C SER A 90 -22.57 -24.10 -19.57
N ALA A 91 -23.05 -24.80 -18.54
CA ALA A 91 -22.25 -25.78 -17.81
C ALA A 91 -21.66 -26.83 -18.76
N ARG A 92 -20.35 -27.09 -18.65
CA ARG A 92 -19.58 -28.03 -19.49
C ARG A 92 -19.41 -27.61 -20.96
N SER A 93 -19.55 -26.32 -21.29
CA SER A 93 -19.30 -25.78 -22.63
C SER A 93 -18.06 -24.87 -22.69
N LYS A 94 -17.61 -24.52 -23.90
CA LYS A 94 -16.46 -23.64 -24.17
C LYS A 94 -16.83 -22.59 -25.22
N THR A 95 -16.40 -21.35 -24.99
CA THR A 95 -16.46 -20.24 -25.95
C THR A 95 -15.08 -19.61 -26.09
N GLU A 96 -14.72 -19.19 -27.29
CA GLU A 96 -13.48 -18.48 -27.60
C GLU A 96 -13.81 -17.07 -28.10
N VAL A 97 -13.07 -16.07 -27.61
CA VAL A 97 -13.19 -14.66 -28.03
C VAL A 97 -11.81 -14.19 -28.49
N SER A 98 -11.71 -13.75 -29.74
CA SER A 98 -10.48 -13.20 -30.32
C SER A 98 -10.50 -11.68 -30.25
N SER A 99 -9.55 -11.07 -29.53
CA SER A 99 -9.46 -9.62 -29.37
C SER A 99 -8.33 -9.02 -30.23
N PHE A 100 -8.57 -8.69 -31.50
CA PHE A 100 -7.72 -7.76 -32.25
C PHE A 100 -8.54 -6.96 -33.29
N PRO A 101 -8.25 -5.67 -33.50
CA PRO A 101 -9.04 -4.79 -34.35
C PRO A 101 -8.67 -5.01 -35.82
N GLY A 102 -9.69 -5.20 -36.66
CA GLY A 102 -9.50 -5.20 -38.11
C GLY A 102 -9.11 -3.80 -38.60
N ASN A 103 -7.85 -3.62 -39.00
CA ASN A 103 -7.47 -2.55 -39.92
C ASN A 103 -8.26 -2.76 -41.23
N GLN A 104 -9.18 -1.85 -41.52
CA GLN A 104 -9.73 -1.71 -42.86
C GLN A 104 -8.81 -0.76 -43.64
N TYR A 105 -8.19 -1.29 -44.69
CA TYR A 105 -7.63 -0.51 -45.81
C TYR A 105 -8.75 -0.11 -46.77
#